data_AF-A0A1J5NYN6-F1
#
_entry.id   AF-A0A1J5NYN6-F1
#
_cell.length_a   1.000
_cell.length_b   1.000
_cell.length_c   1.000
_cell.angle_alpha   90.00
_cell.angle_beta   90.00
_cell.angle_gamma   90.00
#
_symmetry.space_group_name_H-M   'P 1'
#
loop_
_entity.id
_entity.type
_entity.pdbx_description
1 polymer ?
#
loop_
_entity_poly.entity_id
_entity_poly.type
_entity_poly.pdbx_seq_one_letter_code
_entity_poly.pdbx_strand_id
1 'polypeptide(L)'
;MVASSTSLAGFHSDAGFDLGKFWLYSLDCAKVARSLADLVRQNHQAAFTCGLLHGVGELVMRAAMSEAVALDAEAQPFEFKRWRCERRALGFCYTEVSAGLTRQWHLPKTMHDALLFAHAPLAGDALEPLAGVMHLAVWRTRARHAGMTGNAMTVTFPSLVAEVLGLDIDMVLQQDPIDWSAQ
;
A
#
# COMPACT_ATOMS: atom_id res chain seq x y z
N MET A 1 -12.40 -35.30 -8.71
CA MET A 1 -12.02 -34.09 -7.96
C MET A 1 -10.71 -33.60 -8.56
N VAL A 2 -10.76 -32.66 -9.51
CA VAL A 2 -9.56 -32.20 -10.23
C VAL A 2 -8.92 -31.10 -9.40
N ALA A 3 -7.80 -31.42 -8.74
CA ALA A 3 -6.97 -30.42 -8.09
C ALA A 3 -6.33 -29.57 -9.19
N SER A 4 -6.80 -28.33 -9.33
CA SER A 4 -6.13 -27.34 -10.18
C SER A 4 -4.86 -26.91 -9.45
N SER A 5 -3.73 -27.44 -9.88
CA SER A 5 -2.41 -27.00 -9.44
C SER A 5 -2.13 -25.64 -10.08
N THR A 6 -2.49 -24.56 -9.40
CA THR A 6 -1.99 -23.23 -9.75
C THR A 6 -0.50 -23.24 -9.45
N SER A 7 0.33 -23.40 -10.47
CA SER A 7 1.77 -23.21 -10.34
C SER A 7 2.00 -21.78 -9.86
N LEU A 8 2.56 -21.60 -8.67
CA LEU A 8 3.26 -20.37 -8.31
C LEU A 8 4.48 -20.30 -9.24
N ALA A 9 4.29 -19.80 -10.45
CA ALA A 9 5.41 -19.42 -11.30
C ALA A 9 6.21 -18.40 -10.47
N GLY A 10 7.49 -18.72 -10.23
CA GLY A 10 8.40 -17.79 -9.57
C GLY A 10 8.32 -16.45 -10.28
N PHE A 11 8.27 -15.37 -9.52
CA PHE A 11 8.30 -14.02 -10.06
C PHE A 11 9.64 -13.81 -10.77
N HIS A 12 9.69 -14.12 -12.07
CA HIS A 12 10.84 -13.81 -12.92
C HIS A 12 10.92 -12.28 -13.08
N SER A 13 12.12 -11.73 -12.93
CA SER A 13 12.45 -10.30 -12.89
C SER A 13 12.25 -9.54 -14.21
N ASP A 14 11.59 -10.11 -15.20
CA ASP A 14 11.83 -9.77 -16.62
C ASP A 14 10.89 -8.68 -17.19
N ALA A 15 10.34 -7.82 -16.34
CA ALA A 15 9.44 -6.73 -16.75
C ALA A 15 9.77 -5.36 -16.12
N GLY A 16 11.06 -5.05 -15.97
CA GLY A 16 11.53 -3.74 -15.46
C GLY A 16 11.12 -3.43 -14.02
N PHE A 17 10.69 -4.45 -13.27
CA PHE A 17 10.20 -4.30 -11.90
C PHE A 17 11.17 -4.99 -10.92
N ASP A 18 11.87 -4.18 -10.14
CA ASP A 18 12.86 -4.64 -9.17
C ASP A 18 12.17 -5.17 -7.90
N LEU A 19 12.13 -6.50 -7.77
CA LEU A 19 11.52 -7.18 -6.62
C LEU A 19 12.24 -6.86 -5.30
N GLY A 20 13.54 -6.59 -5.32
CA GLY A 20 14.29 -6.20 -4.13
C GLY A 20 13.82 -4.85 -3.61
N LYS A 21 13.71 -3.86 -4.50
CA LYS A 21 13.16 -2.54 -4.17
C LYS A 21 11.70 -2.63 -3.72
N PHE A 22 10.90 -3.48 -4.36
CA PHE A 22 9.52 -3.71 -3.96
C PHE A 22 9.37 -4.22 -2.53
N TRP A 23 10.14 -5.24 -2.15
CA TRP A 23 10.06 -5.80 -0.81
C TRP A 23 10.64 -4.86 0.24
N LEU A 24 11.68 -4.09 -0.09
CA LEU A 24 12.19 -3.02 0.78
C LEU A 24 11.12 -1.94 1.01
N TYR A 25 10.49 -1.45 -0.06
CA TYR A 25 9.39 -0.49 0.02
C TYR A 25 8.20 -1.02 0.84
N SER A 26 7.82 -2.29 0.63
CA SER A 26 6.74 -2.94 1.38
C SER A 26 7.09 -3.09 2.87
N LEU A 27 8.34 -3.42 3.20
CA LEU A 27 8.80 -3.50 4.58
C LEU A 27 8.81 -2.12 5.26
N ASP A 28 9.23 -1.07 4.56
CA ASP A 28 9.17 0.30 5.08
C ASP A 28 7.73 0.70 5.35
N CYS A 29 6.82 0.44 4.41
CA CYS A 29 5.39 0.68 4.61
C CYS A 29 4.82 -0.10 5.82
N ALA A 30 5.23 -1.36 6.01
CA ALA A 30 4.82 -2.17 7.15
C ALA A 30 5.26 -1.58 8.49
N LYS A 31 6.51 -1.10 8.56
CA LYS A 31 7.05 -0.44 9.76
C LYS A 31 6.28 0.85 10.07
N VAL A 32 6.05 1.71 9.07
CA VAL A 32 5.28 2.95 9.25
C VAL A 32 3.84 2.64 9.68
N ALA A 33 3.17 1.70 9.00
CA ALA A 33 1.79 1.30 9.32
C ALA A 33 1.66 0.78 10.75
N ARG A 34 2.62 -0.03 11.20
CA ARG A 34 2.67 -0.51 12.59
C ARG A 34 2.73 0.64 13.58
N SER A 35 3.68 1.58 13.40
CA SER A 35 3.84 2.70 14.33
C SER A 35 2.63 3.64 14.34
N LEU A 36 2.05 3.92 13.17
CA LEU A 36 0.81 4.71 13.08
C LEU A 36 -0.36 4.02 13.76
N ALA A 37 -0.52 2.70 13.60
CA ALA A 37 -1.56 1.94 14.27
C ALA A 37 -1.46 2.01 15.79
N ASP A 38 -0.24 2.01 16.34
CA ASP A 38 -0.02 2.16 17.78
C ASP A 38 -0.54 3.53 18.29
N LEU A 39 -0.29 4.62 17.54
CA LEU A 39 -0.77 5.98 17.89
C LEU A 39 -2.30 6.07 17.93
N VAL A 40 -2.98 5.37 17.01
CA VAL A 40 -4.45 5.41 16.89
C VAL A 40 -5.14 4.22 17.54
N ARG A 41 -4.42 3.46 18.38
CA ARG A 41 -4.91 2.28 19.13
C ARG A 41 -5.57 1.21 18.24
N GLN A 42 -5.04 1.02 17.04
CA GLN A 42 -5.43 -0.06 16.13
C GLN A 42 -4.51 -1.27 16.28
N ASN A 43 -4.91 -2.40 15.68
CA ASN A 43 -4.09 -3.61 15.72
C ASN A 43 -2.81 -3.45 14.89
N HIS A 44 -1.69 -3.20 15.57
CA HIS A 44 -0.39 -2.96 14.96
C HIS A 44 0.18 -4.19 14.20
N GLN A 45 -0.20 -5.42 14.58
CA GLN A 45 0.19 -6.62 13.84
C GLN A 45 -0.55 -6.69 12.51
N ALA A 46 -1.86 -6.45 12.52
CA ALA A 46 -2.67 -6.38 11.30
C ALA A 46 -2.19 -5.25 10.38
N ALA A 47 -1.84 -4.08 10.94
CA ALA A 47 -1.27 -2.96 10.18
C ALA A 47 0.07 -3.32 9.52
N PHE A 48 0.97 -3.96 10.26
CA PHE A 48 2.26 -4.42 9.74
C PHE A 48 2.07 -5.40 8.56
N THR A 49 1.20 -6.41 8.75
CA THR A 49 0.93 -7.38 7.68
C THR A 49 0.25 -6.71 6.47
N CYS A 50 -0.70 -5.80 6.69
CA CYS A 50 -1.28 -5.01 5.59
C CYS A 50 -0.21 -4.20 4.85
N GLY A 51 0.73 -3.56 5.56
CA GLY A 51 1.83 -2.84 4.93
C GLY A 51 2.78 -3.73 4.13
N LEU A 52 3.05 -4.96 4.56
CA LEU A 52 3.81 -5.91 3.75
C LEU A 52 3.05 -6.32 2.47
N LEU A 53 1.73 -6.42 2.54
CA LEU A 53 0.90 -6.94 1.46
C LEU A 53 0.29 -5.86 0.55
N HIS A 54 0.36 -4.59 0.93
CA HIS A 54 -0.43 -3.54 0.27
C HIS A 54 -0.19 -3.44 -1.24
N GLY A 55 1.04 -3.71 -1.67
CA GLY A 55 1.46 -3.64 -3.07
C GLY A 55 1.46 -4.98 -3.82
N VAL A 56 1.13 -6.11 -3.20
CA VAL A 56 1.25 -7.42 -3.89
C VAL A 56 0.29 -7.58 -5.08
N GLY A 57 -0.83 -6.85 -5.08
CA GLY A 57 -1.73 -6.77 -6.22
C GLY A 57 -1.06 -6.21 -7.48
N GLU A 58 -0.08 -5.31 -7.33
CA GLU A 58 0.70 -4.77 -8.46
C GLU A 58 1.53 -5.90 -9.11
N LEU A 59 2.16 -6.75 -8.30
CA LEU A 59 2.91 -7.91 -8.81
C LEU A 59 2.02 -8.86 -9.60
N VAL A 60 0.85 -9.17 -9.05
CA VAL A 60 -0.12 -10.09 -9.68
C VAL A 60 -0.64 -9.50 -10.98
N MET A 61 -1.02 -8.22 -10.98
CA MET A 61 -1.46 -7.54 -12.20
C MET A 61 -0.35 -7.56 -13.26
N ARG A 62 0.87 -7.14 -12.94
CA ARG A 62 1.97 -7.13 -13.91
C ARG A 62 2.31 -8.51 -14.48
N ALA A 63 2.20 -9.56 -13.66
CA ALA A 63 2.44 -10.93 -14.12
C ALA A 63 1.32 -11.48 -15.03
N ALA A 64 0.09 -10.97 -14.87
CA ALA A 64 -1.10 -11.49 -15.55
C ALA A 64 -1.58 -10.67 -16.74
N MET A 65 -1.28 -9.36 -16.79
CA MET A 65 -1.80 -8.43 -17.79
C MET A 65 -0.71 -7.47 -18.30
N SER A 66 -0.57 -7.42 -19.63
CA SER A 66 0.33 -6.49 -20.31
C SER A 66 -0.10 -5.03 -20.14
N GLU A 67 -1.40 -4.80 -19.96
CA GLU A 67 -2.04 -3.52 -19.78
C GLU A 67 -1.58 -2.84 -18.49
N ALA A 68 -1.37 -3.60 -17.41
CA ALA A 68 -0.81 -3.05 -16.17
C ALA A 68 0.65 -2.60 -16.36
N VAL A 69 1.44 -3.32 -17.16
CA VAL A 69 2.83 -2.91 -17.48
C VAL A 69 2.82 -1.66 -18.38
N ALA A 70 1.90 -1.59 -19.35
CA ALA A 70 1.78 -0.44 -20.25
C ALA A 70 1.44 0.87 -19.52
N LEU A 71 0.75 0.80 -18.38
CA LEU A 71 0.43 1.96 -17.55
C LEU A 71 1.66 2.64 -16.93
N ASP A 72 2.82 1.98 -16.92
CA ASP A 72 4.07 2.56 -16.41
C ASP A 72 4.46 3.85 -17.17
N ALA A 73 4.09 3.94 -18.46
CA ALA A 73 4.33 5.14 -19.26
C ALA A 73 3.56 6.37 -18.76
N GLU A 74 2.46 6.17 -18.03
CA GLU A 74 1.65 7.25 -17.44
C GLU A 74 1.97 7.46 -15.96
N ALA A 75 2.06 6.37 -15.20
CA ALA A 75 2.33 6.37 -13.77
C ALA A 75 3.16 5.15 -13.39
N GLN A 76 4.38 5.35 -12.92
CA GLN A 76 5.20 4.25 -12.43
C GLN A 76 4.52 3.54 -11.24
N PRO A 77 4.87 2.27 -10.99
CA PRO A 77 4.37 1.56 -9.82
C PRO A 77 4.57 2.35 -8.52
N PHE A 78 3.56 2.31 -7.66
CA PHE A 78 3.50 3.07 -6.40
C PHE A 78 3.57 4.59 -6.51
N GLU A 79 3.49 5.21 -7.70
CA GLU A 79 3.19 6.65 -7.75
C GLU A 79 1.83 6.97 -7.13
N PHE A 80 1.68 8.19 -6.59
CA PHE A 80 0.42 8.62 -5.95
C PHE A 80 -0.82 8.46 -6.85
N LYS A 81 -0.65 8.67 -8.15
CA LYS A 81 -1.72 8.58 -9.15
C LYS A 81 -1.94 7.18 -9.73
N ARG A 82 -1.06 6.20 -9.41
CA ARG A 82 -1.07 4.86 -10.03
C ARG A 82 -2.45 4.19 -9.97
N TRP A 83 -3.07 4.18 -8.79
CA TRP A 83 -4.39 3.57 -8.59
C TRP A 83 -5.49 4.23 -9.44
N ARG A 84 -5.39 5.53 -9.73
CA ARG A 84 -6.35 6.26 -10.58
C ARG A 84 -6.18 5.86 -12.04
N CYS A 85 -4.94 5.74 -12.49
CA CYS A 85 -4.63 5.28 -13.85
C CYS A 85 -5.16 3.87 -14.09
N GLU A 86 -4.91 2.96 -13.14
CA GLU A 86 -5.44 1.59 -13.18
C GLU A 86 -6.96 1.55 -13.17
N ARG A 87 -7.61 2.23 -12.22
CA ARG A 87 -9.07 2.22 -12.14
C ARG A 87 -9.71 2.78 -13.42
N ARG A 88 -9.10 3.81 -14.03
CA ARG A 88 -9.57 4.37 -15.30
C ARG A 88 -9.41 3.39 -16.48
N ALA A 89 -8.29 2.68 -16.55
CA ALA A 89 -7.98 1.82 -17.69
C ALA A 89 -8.57 0.40 -17.56
N LEU A 90 -8.64 -0.13 -16.33
CA LEU A 90 -8.94 -1.53 -16.04
C LEU A 90 -10.25 -1.73 -15.26
N GLY A 91 -10.81 -0.65 -14.69
CA GLY A 91 -12.00 -0.71 -13.82
C GLY A 91 -11.70 -1.07 -12.37
N PHE A 92 -10.47 -1.47 -12.05
CA PHE A 92 -9.98 -1.77 -10.69
C PHE A 92 -8.52 -1.34 -10.54
N CYS A 93 -8.00 -1.34 -9.31
CA CYS A 93 -6.63 -0.98 -8.98
C CYS A 93 -5.91 -2.03 -8.13
N TYR A 94 -4.59 -1.89 -8.01
CA TYR A 94 -3.74 -2.85 -7.31
C TYR A 94 -4.14 -3.09 -5.85
N THR A 95 -4.68 -2.06 -5.16
CA THR A 95 -5.13 -2.22 -3.77
C THR A 95 -6.35 -3.13 -3.64
N GLU A 96 -7.26 -3.12 -4.63
CA GLU A 96 -8.41 -4.03 -4.69
C GLU A 96 -7.97 -5.46 -4.97
N VAL A 97 -6.94 -5.64 -5.82
CA VAL A 97 -6.33 -6.96 -6.06
C VAL A 97 -5.63 -7.46 -4.79
N SER A 98 -4.85 -6.62 -4.11
CA SER A 98 -4.23 -6.96 -2.81
C SER A 98 -5.29 -7.38 -1.78
N ALA A 99 -6.42 -6.67 -1.69
CA ALA A 99 -7.54 -7.03 -0.83
C ALA A 99 -8.17 -8.38 -1.23
N GLY A 100 -8.35 -8.63 -2.53
CA GLY A 100 -8.82 -9.93 -3.03
C GLY A 100 -7.92 -11.09 -2.58
N LEU A 101 -6.60 -10.90 -2.59
CA LEU A 101 -5.63 -11.90 -2.13
C LEU A 101 -5.76 -12.20 -0.63
N THR A 102 -5.95 -11.18 0.22
CA THR A 102 -6.12 -11.42 1.67
C THR A 102 -7.35 -12.27 1.97
N ARG A 103 -8.43 -12.10 1.19
CA ARG A 103 -9.62 -12.97 1.28
C ARG A 103 -9.32 -14.40 0.85
N GLN A 104 -8.57 -14.60 -0.24
CA GLN A 104 -8.15 -15.94 -0.69
C GLN A 104 -7.24 -16.65 0.32
N TRP A 105 -6.40 -15.89 1.02
CA TRP A 105 -5.53 -16.39 2.10
C TRP A 105 -6.24 -16.52 3.45
N HIS A 106 -7.56 -16.30 3.51
CA HIS A 106 -8.36 -16.41 4.73
C HIS A 106 -7.87 -15.50 5.88
N LEU A 107 -7.33 -14.33 5.54
CA LEU A 107 -6.95 -13.32 6.53
C LEU A 107 -8.21 -12.61 7.10
N PRO A 108 -8.11 -12.00 8.30
CA PRO A 108 -9.23 -11.29 8.91
C PRO A 108 -9.87 -10.23 8.01
N LYS A 109 -11.20 -10.08 8.11
CA LYS A 109 -11.97 -9.09 7.32
C LYS A 109 -11.42 -7.66 7.48
N THR A 110 -10.95 -7.31 8.66
CA THR A 110 -10.34 -6.00 8.93
C THR A 110 -9.13 -5.72 8.03
N MET A 111 -8.32 -6.73 7.72
CA MET A 111 -7.18 -6.60 6.81
C MET A 111 -7.61 -6.49 5.34
N HIS A 112 -8.65 -7.23 4.96
CA HIS A 112 -9.28 -7.07 3.64
C HIS A 112 -9.78 -5.64 3.45
N ASP A 113 -10.58 -5.13 4.40
CA ASP A 113 -11.17 -3.79 4.31
C ASP A 113 -10.09 -2.71 4.36
N ALA A 114 -9.05 -2.90 5.18
CA ALA A 114 -7.91 -1.99 5.24
C ALA A 114 -7.23 -1.81 3.88
N LEU A 115 -6.99 -2.91 3.16
CA LEU A 115 -6.37 -2.85 1.83
C LEU A 115 -7.35 -2.37 0.76
N LEU A 116 -8.61 -2.82 0.81
CA LEU A 116 -9.63 -2.47 -0.18
C LEU A 116 -9.82 -0.95 -0.27
N PHE A 117 -9.82 -0.28 0.88
CA PHE A 117 -10.05 1.16 0.97
C PHE A 117 -8.77 1.99 1.15
N ALA A 118 -7.58 1.37 1.20
CA ALA A 118 -6.31 2.08 1.45
C ALA A 118 -6.03 3.23 0.46
N HIS A 119 -6.47 3.12 -0.80
CA HIS A 119 -6.26 4.17 -1.80
C HIS A 119 -7.20 5.37 -1.64
N ALA A 120 -8.38 5.18 -1.03
CA ALA A 120 -9.42 6.18 -0.87
C ALA A 120 -10.29 5.88 0.38
N PRO A 121 -9.75 6.03 1.60
CA PRO A 121 -10.40 5.56 2.83
C PRO A 121 -11.69 6.31 3.19
N LEU A 122 -11.88 7.51 2.61
CA LEU A 122 -13.07 8.36 2.81
C LEU A 122 -14.11 8.23 1.69
N ALA A 123 -13.92 7.34 0.72
CA ALA A 123 -14.86 7.17 -0.39
C ALA A 123 -16.03 6.21 -0.07
N GLY A 124 -15.98 5.49 1.04
CA GLY A 124 -17.03 4.58 1.49
C GLY A 124 -17.98 5.21 2.52
N ASP A 125 -19.04 4.48 2.86
CA ASP A 125 -20.08 4.93 3.81
C ASP A 125 -19.58 5.05 5.26
N ALA A 126 -18.54 4.29 5.61
CA ALA A 126 -17.90 4.32 6.92
C ALA A 126 -16.40 4.12 6.77
N LEU A 127 -15.62 4.89 7.53
CA LEU A 127 -14.18 4.72 7.59
C LEU A 127 -13.84 3.43 8.35
N GLU A 128 -13.10 2.54 7.70
CA GLU A 128 -12.30 1.52 8.38
C GLU A 128 -11.01 2.18 8.90
N PRO A 129 -10.80 2.31 10.23
CA PRO A 129 -9.64 3.03 10.78
C PRO A 129 -8.31 2.47 10.27
N LEU A 130 -8.22 1.15 10.08
CA LEU A 130 -7.00 0.53 9.57
C LEU A 130 -6.74 0.90 8.10
N ALA A 131 -7.78 1.18 7.30
CA ALA A 131 -7.62 1.71 5.94
C ALA A 131 -7.03 3.12 5.95
N GLY A 132 -7.44 3.97 6.91
CA GLY A 132 -6.85 5.29 7.12
C GLY A 132 -5.37 5.19 7.50
N VAL A 133 -5.02 4.29 8.43
CA VAL A 133 -3.62 4.01 8.79
C VAL A 133 -2.81 3.59 7.56
N MET A 134 -3.35 2.68 6.75
CA MET A 134 -2.69 2.22 5.52
C MET A 134 -2.51 3.36 4.52
N HIS A 135 -3.51 4.24 4.37
CA HIS A 135 -3.42 5.39 3.48
C HIS A 135 -2.27 6.33 3.87
N LEU A 136 -2.16 6.66 5.17
CA LEU A 136 -1.09 7.50 5.70
C LEU A 136 0.28 6.83 5.57
N ALA A 137 0.37 5.53 5.88
CA ALA A 137 1.61 4.77 5.78
C ALA A 137 2.12 4.72 4.34
N VAL A 138 1.24 4.39 3.39
CA VAL A 138 1.59 4.35 1.97
C VAL A 138 2.01 5.74 1.49
N TRP A 139 1.31 6.81 1.87
CA TRP A 139 1.73 8.17 1.53
C TRP A 139 3.13 8.49 2.08
N ARG A 140 3.39 8.18 3.35
CA ARG A 140 4.67 8.47 4.02
C ARG A 140 5.82 7.70 3.38
N THR A 141 5.62 6.43 3.03
CA THR A 141 6.63 5.61 2.36
C THR A 141 6.89 6.13 0.94
N ARG A 142 5.85 6.48 0.18
CA ARG A 142 6.01 7.12 -1.15
C ARG A 142 6.80 8.41 -1.06
N ALA A 143 6.44 9.30 -0.14
CA ALA A 143 7.12 10.57 0.03
C ALA A 143 8.62 10.38 0.34
N ARG A 144 8.95 9.39 1.19
CA ARG A 144 10.34 9.04 1.51
C ARG A 144 11.11 8.53 0.29
N HIS A 145 10.55 7.54 -0.41
CA HIS A 145 11.19 6.92 -1.57
C HIS A 145 11.30 7.87 -2.77
N ALA A 146 10.42 8.87 -2.85
CA ALA A 146 10.49 9.95 -3.82
C ALA A 146 11.42 11.12 -3.40
N GLY A 147 12.03 11.07 -2.21
CA GLY A 147 12.90 12.13 -1.71
C GLY A 147 12.18 13.46 -1.49
N MET A 148 10.87 13.43 -1.21
CA MET A 148 10.07 14.64 -1.04
C MET A 148 10.47 15.37 0.24
N THR A 149 10.56 16.70 0.17
CA THR A 149 10.90 17.57 1.30
C THR A 149 10.06 18.85 1.27
N GLY A 150 9.96 19.53 2.42
CA GLY A 150 9.33 20.85 2.55
C GLY A 150 7.93 20.90 1.96
N ASN A 151 7.68 21.90 1.10
CA ASN A 151 6.37 22.20 0.52
C ASN A 151 5.73 21.00 -0.20
N ALA A 152 6.52 20.12 -0.81
CA ALA A 152 5.99 18.95 -1.52
C ALA A 152 5.28 17.99 -0.56
N MET A 153 5.81 17.82 0.66
CA MET A 153 5.17 17.00 1.69
C MET A 153 3.90 17.67 2.21
N THR A 154 3.93 18.97 2.49
CA THR A 154 2.76 19.71 2.98
C THR A 154 1.60 19.67 1.98
N VAL A 155 1.86 19.91 0.69
CA VAL A 155 0.82 20.00 -0.34
C VAL A 155 0.18 18.64 -0.64
N THR A 156 0.94 17.55 -0.50
CA THR A 156 0.46 16.20 -0.79
C THR A 156 -0.04 15.46 0.46
N PHE A 157 0.12 16.04 1.64
CA PHE A 157 -0.27 15.41 2.90
C PHE A 157 -1.77 15.10 2.90
N PRO A 158 -2.17 13.84 3.18
CA PRO A 158 -3.57 13.43 3.27
C PRO A 158 -4.21 13.94 4.58
N SER A 159 -4.33 15.27 4.71
CA SER A 159 -4.75 15.96 5.93
C SER A 159 -6.12 15.52 6.43
N LEU A 160 -7.10 15.35 5.55
CA LEU A 160 -8.45 14.90 5.94
C LEU A 160 -8.44 13.51 6.57
N VAL A 161 -7.61 12.59 6.08
CA VAL A 161 -7.51 11.24 6.66
C VAL A 161 -6.80 11.30 8.00
N ALA A 162 -5.75 12.11 8.11
CA ALA A 162 -5.02 12.31 9.35
C ALA A 162 -5.91 12.93 10.44
N GLU A 163 -6.68 13.95 10.10
CA GLU A 163 -7.61 14.63 11.01
C GLU A 163 -8.65 13.67 11.58
N VAL A 164 -9.27 12.83 10.73
CA VAL A 164 -10.25 11.83 11.19
C VAL A 164 -9.62 10.80 12.13
N LEU A 165 -8.33 10.51 11.96
CA LEU A 165 -7.57 9.62 12.85
C LEU A 165 -7.00 10.33 14.08
N GLY A 166 -7.18 11.64 14.23
CA GLY A 166 -6.59 12.42 15.32
C GLY A 166 -5.08 12.56 15.24
N LEU A 167 -4.53 12.55 14.02
CA LEU A 167 -3.10 12.70 13.74
C LEU A 167 -2.83 14.02 13.02
N ASP A 168 -1.69 14.65 13.33
CA ASP A 168 -1.15 15.75 12.54
C ASP A 168 0.01 15.30 11.64
N ILE A 169 0.51 16.20 10.80
CA ILE A 169 1.60 15.91 9.88
C ILE A 169 2.88 15.52 10.63
N ASP A 170 3.21 16.19 11.73
CA ASP A 170 4.45 15.94 12.47
C ASP A 170 4.45 14.54 13.07
N MET A 171 3.33 14.11 13.65
CA MET A 171 3.13 12.75 14.15
C MET A 171 3.38 11.70 13.05
N VAL A 172 2.87 11.93 11.83
CA VAL A 172 3.06 11.01 10.69
C VAL A 172 4.51 11.05 10.19
N LEU A 173 5.15 12.21 10.17
CA LEU A 173 6.51 12.36 9.69
C LEU A 173 7.55 11.72 10.62
N GLN A 174 7.31 11.75 11.93
CA GLN A 174 8.17 11.13 12.95
C GLN A 174 8.21 9.60 12.87
N GLN A 175 7.26 8.97 12.16
CA GLN A 175 7.23 7.51 11.99
C GLN A 175 8.21 7.07 10.90
N ASP A 176 9.51 7.11 11.19
CA ASP A 176 10.52 6.51 10.33
C ASP A 176 10.77 5.04 10.70
N PRO A 177 10.88 4.13 9.71
CA PRO A 177 11.50 2.83 9.88
C PRO A 177 12.78 2.90 10.73
N ILE A 178 12.84 2.14 11.82
CA ILE A 178 14.09 1.96 12.57
C ILE A 178 15.15 1.45 11.58
N ASP A 179 16.23 2.22 11.48
CA ASP A 179 17.42 1.86 10.72
C ASP A 179 18.35 1.03 11.61
N TRP A 180 18.30 -0.28 11.42
CA TRP A 180 19.15 -1.23 12.14
C TRP A 180 20.60 -1.25 11.63
N SER A 181 20.91 -0.55 10.52
CA SER A 181 22.27 -0.44 9.99
C SER A 181 23.09 0.68 10.62
N ALA A 182 22.46 1.52 11.45
CA ALA A 182 23.09 2.64 12.14
C ALA A 182 23.58 2.31 13.57
N GLN A 183 23.77 1.02 13.91
CA GLN A 183 24.30 0.56 15.20
C GLN A 183 25.66 -0.13 15.05
#